data_AF-A0AAV6GTL7-F1
#
_entry.id   AF-A0AAV6GTL7-F1
#
_cell.length_a   1.000
_cell.length_b   1.000
_cell.length_c   1.000
_cell.angle_alpha   90.00
_cell.angle_beta   90.00
_cell.angle_gamma   90.00
#
_symmetry.space_group_name_H-M   'P 1'
#
loop_
_entity.id
_entity.type
_entity.pdbx_description
1 polymer ?
#
loop_
_entity_poly.entity_id
_entity_poly.type
_entity_poly.pdbx_seq_one_letter_code
_entity_poly.pdbx_strand_id
1 'polypeptide(L)'
;MSSGHVASNLSGKVFTFGAETADSYVKLQPILSGNILVASVCLKYFSDIPSKIREQTFFSLATHSHSNGFLLCKEGLKQHQVYIGSTMADFWGLPDELNTWNSFCATWESETGLT
;
A
#
# COMPACT_ATOMS: atom_id res chain seq x y z
N MET A 1 24.91 -18.68 8.36
CA MET A 1 23.71 -19.47 8.72
C MET A 1 22.50 -18.74 8.14
N SER A 2 21.91 -19.28 7.06
CA SER A 2 20.71 -18.70 6.44
C SER A 2 19.51 -19.01 7.34
N SER A 3 18.92 -17.99 7.96
CA SER A 3 17.67 -18.15 8.72
C SER A 3 16.52 -18.19 7.71
N GLY A 4 16.11 -19.40 7.33
CA GLY A 4 14.93 -19.60 6.49
C GLY A 4 13.70 -19.08 7.22
N HIS A 5 13.17 -17.95 6.77
CA HIS A 5 11.87 -17.47 7.22
C HIS A 5 10.81 -18.39 6.61
N VAL A 6 10.11 -19.16 7.45
CA VAL A 6 8.95 -19.92 7.02
C VAL A 6 7.84 -18.92 6.70
N ALA A 7 7.57 -18.72 5.41
CA ALA A 7 6.42 -17.95 4.98
C ALA A 7 5.15 -18.65 5.50
N SER A 8 4.40 -17.96 6.35
CA SER A 8 3.12 -18.47 6.85
C SER A 8 2.06 -18.31 5.76
N ASN A 9 1.22 -19.34 5.58
CA ASN A 9 0.09 -19.24 4.67
C ASN A 9 -0.97 -18.27 5.26
N LEU A 10 -1.17 -17.16 4.55
CA LEU A 10 -2.13 -16.11 4.90
C LEU A 10 -3.46 -16.22 4.14
N SER A 11 -3.67 -17.28 3.35
CA SER A 11 -4.93 -17.50 2.64
C SER A 11 -6.11 -17.54 3.62
N GLY A 12 -7.14 -16.76 3.32
CA GLY A 12 -8.33 -16.61 4.16
C GLY A 12 -8.12 -15.82 5.46
N LYS A 13 -6.96 -15.20 5.65
CA LYS A 13 -6.64 -14.39 6.84
C LYS A 13 -6.47 -12.92 6.47
N VAL A 14 -6.65 -12.05 7.47
CA VAL A 14 -6.51 -10.60 7.34
C VAL A 14 -5.71 -10.06 8.52
N PHE A 15 -5.02 -8.95 8.31
CA PHE A 15 -4.43 -8.17 9.39
C PHE A 15 -5.46 -7.13 9.85
N THR A 16 -5.60 -6.97 11.17
CA THR A 16 -6.56 -6.05 11.77
C THR A 16 -5.83 -5.03 12.64
N PHE A 17 -6.16 -3.76 12.44
CA PHE A 17 -5.68 -2.63 13.24
C PHE A 17 -6.88 -2.01 13.94
N GLY A 18 -7.12 -2.40 15.20
CA GLY A 18 -8.36 -2.05 15.91
C GLY A 18 -8.38 -0.67 16.56
N ALA A 19 -7.25 0.03 16.58
CA ALA A 19 -7.12 1.37 17.14
C ALA A 19 -6.01 2.13 16.40
N GLU A 20 -6.11 3.46 16.40
CA GLU A 20 -5.06 4.32 15.88
C GLU A 20 -3.85 4.30 16.82
N THR A 21 -2.69 3.97 16.27
CA THR A 21 -1.40 4.00 16.97
C THR A 21 -0.30 4.50 16.03
N ALA A 22 0.83 4.91 16.59
CA ALA A 22 1.98 5.35 15.81
C ALA A 22 2.89 4.18 15.38
N ASP A 23 2.68 2.98 15.91
CA ASP A 23 3.62 1.86 15.84
C ASP A 23 2.99 0.52 15.47
N SER A 24 1.69 0.46 15.20
CA SER A 24 1.05 -0.75 14.66
C SER A 24 1.21 -0.81 13.14
N TYR A 25 2.09 -1.69 12.67
CA TYR A 25 2.31 -1.95 11.24
C TYR A 25 2.68 -3.42 11.01
N VAL A 26 2.53 -3.86 9.76
CA VAL A 26 3.03 -5.16 9.30
C VAL A 26 4.16 -4.92 8.32
N LYS A 27 5.32 -5.52 8.59
CA LYS A 27 6.47 -5.46 7.68
C LYS A 27 6.49 -6.71 6.79
N LEU A 28 6.31 -6.51 5.49
CA LEU A 28 6.50 -7.56 4.50
C LEU A 28 8.00 -7.66 4.15
N GLN A 29 8.55 -8.87 4.13
CA GLN A 29 9.93 -9.13 3.77
C GLN A 29 9.98 -9.90 2.45
N PRO A 30 10.08 -9.20 1.31
CA PRO A 30 10.15 -9.87 0.02
C PRO A 30 11.55 -10.49 -0.18
N ILE A 31 11.60 -11.59 -0.94
CA ILE A 31 12.86 -12.13 -1.45
C ILE A 31 13.14 -11.40 -2.77
N LEU A 32 13.92 -10.33 -2.71
CA LEU A 32 14.29 -9.53 -3.88
C LEU A 32 15.73 -9.84 -4.30
N SER A 33 15.91 -10.09 -5.59
CA SER A 33 17.23 -10.28 -6.22
C SER A 33 17.52 -9.12 -7.16
N GLY A 34 17.72 -7.91 -6.61
CA GLY A 34 18.09 -6.71 -7.37
C GLY A 34 17.05 -5.58 -7.33
N ASN A 35 17.13 -4.69 -8.32
CA ASN A 35 16.27 -3.51 -8.43
C ASN A 35 14.86 -3.88 -8.91
N ILE A 36 13.87 -3.17 -8.40
CA ILE A 36 12.48 -3.26 -8.87
C ILE A 36 12.34 -2.33 -10.07
N LEU A 37 12.21 -2.89 -11.27
CA LEU A 37 11.96 -2.13 -12.51
C LEU A 37 10.47 -2.04 -12.85
N VAL A 38 9.70 -3.04 -12.42
CA VAL A 38 8.25 -3.11 -12.55
C VAL A 38 7.69 -3.59 -11.22
N ALA A 39 6.63 -2.94 -10.75
CA ALA A 39 5.93 -3.33 -9.54
C ALA A 39 4.42 -3.31 -9.78
N SER A 40 3.74 -4.38 -9.40
CA SER A 40 2.28 -4.42 -9.30
C SER A 40 1.90 -4.80 -7.87
N VAL A 41 1.15 -3.93 -7.21
CA VAL A 41 0.64 -4.16 -5.86
C VAL A 41 -0.88 -4.20 -5.94
N CYS A 42 -1.48 -5.25 -5.39
CA CYS A 42 -2.92 -5.37 -5.21
C CYS A 42 -3.21 -5.80 -3.78
N LEU A 43 -4.14 -5.11 -3.13
CA LEU A 43 -4.60 -5.47 -1.80
C LEU A 43 -6.11 -5.25 -1.67
N LYS A 44 -6.68 -5.88 -0.65
CA LYS A 44 -8.04 -5.60 -0.19
C LYS A 44 -7.99 -4.95 1.17
N TYR A 45 -8.81 -3.93 1.37
CA TYR A 45 -8.95 -3.25 2.65
C TYR A 45 -10.43 -3.08 3.01
N PHE A 46 -10.67 -2.99 4.30
CA PHE A 46 -11.95 -2.63 4.90
C PHE A 46 -11.64 -1.57 5.96
N SER A 47 -12.32 -0.43 5.89
CA SER A 47 -12.11 0.66 6.85
C SER A 47 -13.44 1.31 7.19
N ASP A 48 -13.61 1.60 8.47
CA ASP A 48 -14.70 2.39 9.04
C ASP A 48 -14.29 3.86 9.24
N ILE A 49 -13.02 4.20 8.97
CA ILE A 49 -12.48 5.55 9.12
C ILE A 49 -13.04 6.45 7.99
N PRO A 50 -13.85 7.47 8.34
CA PRO A 50 -14.48 8.34 7.36
C PRO A 50 -13.49 9.31 6.72
N SER A 51 -13.84 9.77 5.52
CA SER A 51 -12.93 10.49 4.64
C SER A 51 -12.33 11.78 5.14
N LYS A 52 -13.10 12.60 5.84
CA LYS A 52 -12.67 13.98 6.10
C LYS A 52 -11.62 14.10 7.22
N ILE A 53 -11.13 12.97 7.74
CA ILE A 53 -10.45 12.95 9.04
C ILE A 53 -8.94 12.67 8.96
N ARG A 54 -8.42 11.89 8.00
CA ARG A 54 -6.96 11.63 7.83
C ARG A 54 -6.63 10.91 6.53
N GLU A 55 -5.38 11.06 6.09
CA GLU A 55 -4.77 10.16 5.10
C GLU A 55 -4.70 8.73 5.67
N GLN A 56 -5.07 7.74 4.87
CA GLN A 56 -4.92 6.32 5.20
C GLN A 56 -3.90 5.70 4.25
N THR A 57 -2.80 5.19 4.80
CA THR A 57 -1.80 4.44 4.06
C THR A 57 -2.14 2.95 4.07
N PHE A 58 -2.24 2.33 2.89
CA PHE A 58 -2.56 0.90 2.76
C PHE A 58 -1.33 0.05 2.44
N PHE A 59 -0.38 0.62 1.70
CA PHE A 59 0.89 -0.02 1.39
C PHE A 59 1.98 1.04 1.31
N SER A 60 3.11 0.80 1.97
CA SER A 60 4.28 1.68 1.94
C SER A 60 5.55 0.88 1.69
N LEU A 61 6.28 1.27 0.66
CA LEU A 61 7.62 0.82 0.37
C LEU A 61 8.55 2.03 0.33
N ALA A 62 9.44 2.09 1.33
CA ALA A 62 10.55 3.03 1.33
C ALA A 62 11.76 2.41 0.63
N THR A 63 12.53 3.26 -0.06
CA THR A 63 13.85 2.93 -0.59
C THR A 63 14.93 3.67 0.20
N HIS A 64 16.20 3.39 -0.05
CA HIS A 64 17.29 4.14 0.57
C HIS A 64 17.25 5.65 0.27
N SER A 65 16.71 6.05 -0.89
CA SER A 65 16.67 7.43 -1.35
C SER A 65 15.33 8.13 -1.17
N HIS A 66 14.22 7.38 -1.00
CA HIS A 66 12.88 7.94 -0.94
C HIS A 66 12.06 7.25 0.15
N SER A 67 11.53 8.04 1.10
CA SER A 67 10.57 7.55 2.11
C SER A 67 9.27 7.07 1.45
N ASN A 68 8.81 7.78 0.41
CA ASN A 68 7.64 7.46 -0.38
C ASN A 68 8.08 6.83 -1.72
N GLY A 69 8.80 5.71 -1.65
CA GLY A 69 9.33 5.03 -2.83
C GLY A 69 8.22 4.45 -3.71
N PHE A 70 7.31 3.69 -3.10
CA PHE A 70 6.03 3.28 -3.68
C PHE A 70 4.97 3.25 -2.56
N LEU A 71 4.04 4.21 -2.60
CA LEU A 71 3.01 4.39 -1.57
C LEU A 71 1.62 4.30 -2.22
N LEU A 72 0.73 3.49 -1.64
CA LEU A 72 -0.70 3.52 -1.94
C LEU A 72 -1.41 4.06 -0.69
N CYS A 73 -2.01 5.22 -0.82
CA CYS A 73 -2.74 5.89 0.24
C CYS A 73 -4.04 6.50 -0.29
N LYS A 74 -4.86 7.01 0.61
CA LYS A 74 -6.02 7.83 0.25
C LYS A 74 -6.13 9.02 1.16
N GLU A 75 -6.48 10.16 0.57
CA GLU A 75 -6.86 11.36 1.29
C GLU A 75 -8.39 11.44 1.31
N GLY A 76 -8.96 10.81 2.32
CA GLY A 76 -10.39 10.76 2.47
C GLY A 76 -11.13 9.77 1.59
N LEU A 77 -12.18 10.21 0.88
CA LEU A 77 -13.13 9.32 0.17
C LEU A 77 -12.98 9.66 -1.30
N LYS A 78 -12.71 8.63 -2.10
CA LYS A 78 -12.61 8.74 -3.57
C LYS A 78 -11.47 9.64 -4.08
N GLN A 79 -10.44 9.85 -3.25
CA GLN A 79 -9.18 10.48 -3.64
C GLN A 79 -8.06 9.51 -3.24
N HIS A 80 -7.75 8.60 -4.15
CA HIS A 80 -6.64 7.67 -3.98
C HIS A 80 -5.37 8.34 -4.49
N GLN A 81 -4.28 8.10 -3.79
CA GLN A 81 -2.99 8.68 -4.10
C GLN A 81 -1.96 7.58 -4.24
N VAL A 82 -1.19 7.66 -5.32
CA VAL A 82 -0.03 6.82 -5.54
C VAL A 82 1.21 7.70 -5.53
N TYR A 83 2.19 7.36 -4.71
CA TYR A 83 3.51 7.98 -4.79
C TYR A 83 4.50 7.02 -5.42
N ILE A 84 5.29 7.52 -6.37
CA ILE A 84 6.43 6.84 -6.98
C ILE A 84 7.64 7.77 -6.85
N GLY A 85 8.67 7.33 -6.13
CA GLY A 85 9.87 8.14 -5.92
C GLY A 85 9.58 9.52 -5.33
N SER A 86 8.62 9.61 -4.41
CA SER A 86 8.09 10.86 -3.81
C SER A 86 7.32 11.79 -4.75
N THR A 87 7.10 11.41 -6.01
CA THR A 87 6.16 12.10 -6.90
C THR A 87 4.77 11.51 -6.74
N MET A 88 3.76 12.36 -6.62
CA MET A 88 2.37 11.97 -6.34
C MET A 88 1.51 12.01 -7.61
N ALA A 89 0.61 11.05 -7.74
CA ALA A 89 -0.52 11.08 -8.68
C ALA A 89 -1.84 10.90 -7.90
N ASP A 90 -2.81 11.80 -8.14
CA ASP A 90 -4.16 11.71 -7.60
C ASP A 90 -5.11 10.98 -8.57
N PHE A 91 -5.90 10.07 -8.03
CA PHE A 91 -6.95 9.34 -8.71
C PHE A 91 -8.29 9.63 -8.05
N TRP A 92 -9.09 10.45 -8.73
CA TRP A 92 -10.39 10.91 -8.23
C TRP A 92 -11.53 10.01 -8.70
N GLY A 93 -12.56 9.90 -7.86
CA GLY A 93 -13.83 9.27 -8.25
C GLY A 93 -13.80 7.75 -8.34
N LEU A 94 -12.70 7.10 -7.91
CA LEU A 94 -12.65 5.65 -7.81
C LEU A 94 -13.69 5.14 -6.78
N PRO A 95 -14.27 3.95 -7.00
CA PRO A 95 -15.13 3.31 -6.01
C PRO A 95 -14.37 3.11 -4.69
N ASP A 96 -14.84 3.78 -3.63
CA ASP A 96 -14.37 3.63 -2.25
C ASP A 96 -15.55 3.85 -1.33
N GLU A 97 -15.97 2.75 -0.70
CA GLU A 97 -17.14 2.71 0.17
C GLU A 97 -16.70 2.35 1.59
N LEU A 98 -17.25 3.06 2.58
CA LEU A 98 -17.01 2.77 3.99
C LEU A 98 -17.65 1.44 4.38
N ASN A 99 -17.03 0.75 5.34
CA ASN A 99 -17.59 -0.49 5.91
C ASN A 99 -17.86 -1.60 4.87
N THR A 100 -17.08 -1.64 3.80
CA THR A 100 -17.09 -2.74 2.83
C THR A 100 -15.68 -3.06 2.34
N TRP A 101 -15.55 -4.19 1.66
CA TRP A 101 -14.29 -4.63 1.07
C TRP A 101 -14.01 -3.88 -0.23
N ASN A 102 -12.97 -3.06 -0.21
CA ASN A 102 -12.47 -2.35 -1.38
C ASN A 102 -11.18 -3.02 -1.88
N SER A 103 -10.93 -2.94 -3.18
CA SER A 103 -9.65 -3.39 -3.78
C SER A 103 -8.89 -2.17 -4.27
N PHE A 104 -7.59 -2.12 -3.95
CA PHE A 104 -6.70 -1.08 -4.47
C PHE A 104 -5.52 -1.78 -5.14
N CYS A 105 -5.40 -1.55 -6.45
CA CYS A 105 -4.30 -2.02 -7.25
C CYS A 105 -3.59 -0.83 -7.90
N ALA A 106 -2.27 -0.88 -7.93
CA ALA A 106 -1.44 0.05 -8.69
C ALA A 106 -0.31 -0.73 -9.37
N THR A 107 0.03 -0.34 -10.59
CA THR A 107 1.20 -0.84 -11.30
C THR A 107 2.13 0.32 -11.57
N TRP A 108 3.43 0.06 -11.61
CA TRP A 108 4.43 1.02 -12.00
C TRP A 108 5.53 0.33 -12.80
N GLU A 109 6.03 1.01 -13.83
CA GLU A 109 7.16 0.59 -14.64
C GLU A 109 8.16 1.75 -14.81
N SER A 110 9.46 1.47 -14.60
CA SER A 110 10.50 2.49 -14.58
C SER A 110 10.80 3.10 -15.94
N GLU A 111 10.57 2.38 -17.04
CA GLU A 111 10.87 2.86 -18.39
C GLU A 111 9.84 3.89 -18.89
N THR A 112 8.57 3.65 -18.62
CA THR A 112 7.46 4.44 -19.17
C THR A 112 6.85 5.40 -18.15
N GLY A 113 7.05 5.14 -16.85
CA GLY A 113 6.38 5.88 -15.78
C GLY A 113 4.87 5.62 -15.72
N LEU A 114 4.36 4.61 -16.43
CA LEU A 114 2.94 4.26 -16.43
C LEU A 114 2.49 3.84 -15.04
N THR A 115 1.39 4.44 -14.60
CA THR A 115 0.63 4.13 -13.38
C THR A 115 -0.83 3.88 -13.70
#